data_AF-A0A1F2RU38-F1
#
_entry.id   AF-A0A1F2RU38-F1
#
_cell.length_a   1.000
_cell.length_b   1.000
_cell.length_c   1.000
_cell.angle_alpha   90.00
_cell.angle_beta   90.00
_cell.angle_gamma   90.00
#
_symmetry.space_group_name_H-M   'P 1'
#
loop_
_entity.id
_entity.type
_entity.pdbx_description
1 polymer ?
#
loop_
_entity_poly.entity_id
_entity_poly.type
_entity_poly.pdbx_seq_one_letter_code
_entity_poly.pdbx_strand_id
1 'polypeptide(L)' 'MPVEEATERWTEIRLADGSQIRIKTVILAVVRVVDQYDNEGNPMYSLKANQIMTVSAPEHLKKGAGGSTAH' A
#
# COMPACT_ATOMS: atom_id res chain seq x y z
N MET A 1 -7.84 19.96 -4.45
CA MET A 1 -8.19 19.79 -5.88
C MET A 1 -8.91 18.46 -6.02
N PRO A 2 -10.01 18.37 -6.80
CA PRO A 2 -10.56 17.07 -7.17
C PRO A 2 -9.48 16.29 -7.97
N VAL A 3 -9.42 14.98 -7.79
CA VAL A 3 -8.56 14.10 -8.59
C VAL A 3 -9.31 13.82 -9.90
N GLU A 4 -8.78 14.28 -11.02
CA GLU A 4 -9.42 14.12 -12.33
C GLU A 4 -9.22 12.69 -12.86
N GLU A 5 -8.00 12.16 -12.79
CA GLU A 5 -7.67 10.78 -13.14
C GLU A 5 -6.54 10.26 -12.25
N ALA A 6 -6.60 8.99 -11.84
CA ALA A 6 -5.53 8.32 -11.10
C ALA A 6 -5.35 6.89 -11.59
N THR A 7 -4.12 6.53 -12.01
CA THR A 7 -3.77 5.13 -12.31
C THR A 7 -3.12 4.50 -11.08
N GLU A 8 -3.92 3.80 -10.30
CA GLU A 8 -3.43 3.09 -9.11
C GLU A 8 -3.21 1.61 -9.42
N ARG A 9 -1.99 1.11 -9.24
CA ARG A 9 -1.64 -0.31 -9.48
C ARG A 9 -1.25 -1.00 -8.18
N TRP A 10 -1.49 -2.30 -8.14
CA TRP A 10 -0.90 -3.15 -7.11
C TRP A 10 0.59 -3.31 -7.39
N THR A 11 1.39 -3.13 -6.35
CA THR A 11 2.77 -3.64 -6.30
C THR A 11 2.71 -5.03 -5.71
N GLU A 12 3.25 -6.01 -6.43
CA GLU A 12 3.26 -7.42 -6.02
C GLU A 12 4.70 -7.84 -5.73
N ILE A 13 4.93 -8.34 -4.53
CA ILE A 13 6.25 -8.71 -4.02
C ILE A 13 6.21 -10.19 -3.65
N ARG A 14 7.17 -10.96 -4.17
CA ARG A 14 7.38 -12.36 -3.78
C ARG A 14 8.55 -12.42 -2.82
N LEU A 15 8.33 -13.03 -1.66
CA LEU A 15 9.34 -13.22 -0.63
C LEU A 15 10.01 -14.59 -0.76
N ALA A 16 11.22 -14.71 -0.23
CA ALA A 16 12.02 -15.94 -0.30
C ALA A 16 11.40 -17.12 0.46
N ASP A 17 10.54 -16.84 1.45
CA ASP A 17 9.80 -17.85 2.21
C ASP A 17 8.54 -18.37 1.49
N GLY A 18 8.29 -17.89 0.26
CA GLY A 18 7.12 -18.24 -0.55
C GLY A 18 5.90 -17.35 -0.31
N SER A 19 5.97 -16.39 0.62
CA SER A 19 4.90 -15.42 0.84
C SER A 19 4.79 -14.43 -0.33
N GLN A 20 3.57 -13.97 -0.58
CA GLN A 20 3.26 -12.93 -1.56
C GLN A 20 2.61 -11.75 -0.86
N ILE A 21 3.18 -10.57 -1.02
CA ILE A 21 2.62 -9.31 -0.54
C ILE A 21 2.05 -8.57 -1.74
N ARG A 22 0.81 -8.07 -1.62
CA ARG A 22 0.25 -7.11 -2.56
C ARG A 22 -0.03 -5.82 -1.81
N ILE A 23 0.50 -4.71 -2.31
CA ILE A 23 0.33 -3.40 -1.70
C ILE A 23 -0.16 -2.39 -2.73
N LYS A 24 -1.11 -1.55 -2.34
CA LYS A 24 -1.67 -0.48 -3.17
C LYS A 24 -1.88 0.75 -2.31
N THR A 25 -1.41 1.90 -2.79
CA THR A 25 -1.76 3.20 -2.21
C THR A 25 -2.97 3.74 -2.96
N VAL A 26 -4.00 4.13 -2.21
CA VAL A 26 -5.23 4.75 -2.73
C VAL A 26 -5.22 6.23 -2.37
N ILE A 27 -5.27 7.11 -3.36
CA ILE A 27 -5.27 8.55 -3.15
C ILE A 27 -6.71 9.03 -2.96
N LEU A 28 -7.00 9.61 -1.80
CA LEU A 28 -8.32 10.14 -1.47
C LEU A 28 -8.44 11.62 -1.82
N ALA A 29 -7.37 12.39 -1.64
CA ALA A 29 -7.35 13.82 -1.95
C ALA A 29 -5.92 14.33 -2.17
N VAL A 30 -5.82 15.37 -3.00
CA VAL A 30 -4.59 16.12 -3.25
C VAL A 30 -4.85 17.60 -2.98
N VAL A 31 -4.00 18.21 -2.16
CA VAL A 31 -4.06 19.64 -1.81
C VAL A 31 -2.74 20.29 -2.18
N ARG A 32 -2.79 21.31 -3.05
CA ARG A 32 -1.61 22.17 -3.30
C ARG A 32 -1.39 23.03 -2.07
N VAL A 33 -0.16 23.06 -1.57
CA VAL A 33 0.23 23.98 -0.51
C VAL A 33 0.54 25.33 -1.17
N VAL A 34 -0.20 26.36 -0.77
CA VAL A 34 -0.10 27.69 -1.36
C VAL A 34 1.26 28.30 -1.01
N ASP A 35 1.88 28.96 -1.99
CA ASP A 35 3.18 29.65 -1.88
C ASP A 35 4.35 28.79 -1.38
N GLN A 36 4.22 27.46 -1.46
CA GLN A 36 5.29 26.53 -1.13
C GLN A 36 5.74 25.75 -2.35
N TYR A 37 7.06 25.65 -2.46
CA TYR A 37 7.76 25.00 -3.54
C TYR A 37 8.89 24.16 -2.96
N ASP A 38 9.23 23.05 -3.62
CA ASP A 38 10.40 22.26 -3.26
C ASP A 38 11.70 22.92 -3.75
N ASN A 39 12.85 22.27 -3.52
CA ASN A 39 14.17 22.79 -3.88
C ASN A 39 14.39 22.92 -5.40
N GLU A 40 13.53 22.31 -6.22
CA GLU A 40 13.57 22.40 -7.68
C GLU A 40 12.57 23.45 -8.21
N GLY A 41 11.81 24.10 -7.33
CA GLY A 41 10.80 25.08 -7.69
C GLY A 41 9.47 24.48 -8.12
N ASN A 42 9.23 23.19 -7.88
CA ASN A 42 7.93 22.58 -8.14
C ASN A 42 6.94 22.93 -7.04
N PRO A 43 5.65 23.17 -7.33
CA PRO A 43 4.66 23.40 -6.29
C PRO A 43 4.57 22.22 -5.34
N MET A 44 4.50 22.49 -4.04
CA MET A 44 4.34 21.45 -3.05
C MET A 44 2.89 20.96 -2.96
N TYR A 45 2.70 19.65 -2.85
CA TYR A 45 1.40 19.01 -2.67
C TYR A 45 1.38 18.13 -1.43
N SER A 46 0.27 18.15 -0.70
CA SER A 46 -0.05 17.22 0.38
C SER A 46 -1.08 16.20 -0.10
N LEU A 47 -0.87 14.94 0.27
CA LEU A 47 -1.70 13.81 -0.13
C LEU A 47 -2.44 13.26 1.09
N LYS A 48 -3.76 13.10 0.97
CA LYS A 48 -4.51 12.20 1.85
C LYS A 48 -4.60 10.86 1.15
N ALA A 49 -3.93 9.85 1.67
CA ALA A 49 -3.86 8.52 1.08
C ALA A 49 -4.03 7.43 2.11
N ASN A 50 -4.62 6.31 1.68
CA ASN A 50 -4.67 5.08 2.46
C ASN A 50 -3.78 4.03 1.80
N GLN A 51 -3.08 3.23 2.61
CA GLN A 51 -2.36 2.07 2.12
C GLN A 51 -3.17 0.81 2.39
N ILE A 52 -3.40 0.01 1.35
CA ILE A 52 -4.01 -1.31 1.44
C ILE A 52 -2.90 -2.33 1.22
N MET A 53 -2.75 -3.27 2.15
CA MET A 53 -1.78 -4.35 2.08
C MET A 53 -2.45 -5.68 2.36
N THR A 54 -2.15 -6.69 1.55
CA THR A 54 -2.55 -8.08 1.78
C THR A 54 -1.33 -8.98 1.73
N VAL A 55 -1.39 -10.06 2.51
CA VAL A 55 -0.33 -11.08 2.57
C VAL A 55 -0.96 -12.45 2.33
N SER A 56 -0.41 -13.18 1.37
CA SER A 56 -0.71 -14.58 1.15
C SER A 56 0.55 -15.38 1.47
N ALA A 57 0.54 -16.09 2.59
CA ALA A 57 1.66 -16.94 3.04
C ALA A 57 1.36 -18.42 2.77
N PRO A 58 2.39 -19.26 2.54
CA PRO A 58 2.26 -20.71 2.56
C PRO A 58 1.62 -21.24 3.86
N GLU A 59 0.87 -22.34 3.79
CA GLU A 59 0.14 -22.91 4.94
C GLU A 59 1.03 -23.18 6.15
N HIS A 60 2.24 -23.71 5.94
CA HIS A 60 3.17 -24.01 7.03
C HIS A 60 3.67 -22.76 7.80
N LEU A 61 3.48 -21.56 7.25
CA LEU A 61 3.78 -20.29 7.92
C LEU A 61 2.54 -19.66 8.57
N LYS A 62 1.33 -20.16 8.29
CA LYS A 62 0.10 -19.65 8.89
C LYS A 62 -0.05 -20.17 10.31
N LYS A 63 -0.34 -19.25 11.25
CA LYS A 63 -0.68 -19.60 12.63
C LYS A 63 -1.94 -20.46 12.64
N GLY A 64 -1.84 -21.70 13.13
CA GLY A 64 -2.95 -22.65 13.21
C GLY A 64 -2.83 -23.88 12.29
N ALA A 65 -1.87 -23.90 11.36
CA ALA A 65 -1.63 -25.05 10.48
C ALA A 65 -1.05 -26.31 11.18
N GLY A 66 -0.95 -26.29 12.51
CA GLY A 66 -0.44 -27.40 13.32
C GLY A 66 -1.19 -27.63 14.64
N GLY A 67 -2.46 -27.23 14.75
CA GLY A 67 -3.20 -27.37 16.01
C GLY A 67 -4.72 -27.34 15.88
N SER A 68 -5.31 -28.48 15.53
CA SER A 68 -6.67 -28.85 15.97
C SER A 68 -6.81 -30.38 15.94
N THR A 69 -6.09 -31.04 16.84
CA THR A 69 -6.49 -32.33 17.44
C THR A 69 -6.12 -32.29 18.92
N ALA A 70 -7.07 -32.72 19.77
CA ALA A 70 -7.08 -32.78 21.24
C ALA A 70 -7.24 -31.40 21.95
N HIS A 71 -8.18 -31.19 22.87
CA HIS A 71 -8.83 -32.10 23.83
C HIS A 71 -10.24 -31.63 24.21
#